data_AF-B6WAV2-F1
#
_entry.id   AF-B6WAV2-F1
#
_cell.length_a   1.000
_cell.length_b   1.000
_cell.length_c   1.000
_cell.angle_alpha   90.00
_cell.angle_beta   90.00
_cell.angle_gamma   90.00
#
_symmetry.space_group_name_H-M   'P 1'
#
loop_
_entity.id
_entity.type
_entity.pdbx_description
1 polymer ?
#
loop_
_entity_poly.entity_id
_entity_poly.type
_entity_poly.pdbx_seq_one_letter_code
_entity_poly.pdbx_strand_id
1 'polypeptide(L)'
;MKYLPKIIFQKKEDDVHVWITVDTRNNLLASNSTPKSLQANRSFIDRKNSYDPSKWDGIVPEDWKYSIPTRYSTLGAELPKADNNSNKEKEKDENKDKEDTKTNTNLNGNEQNTNPQNQINPQNQQGIRNNN
;
A
#
# COMPACT_ATOMS: atom_id res chain seq x y z
N MET A 1 -28.12 -46.18 -10.87
CA MET A 1 -27.88 -44.73 -10.98
C MET A 1 -26.58 -44.52 -11.75
N LYS A 2 -26.62 -43.87 -12.92
CA LYS A 2 -25.40 -43.52 -13.67
C LYS A 2 -24.87 -42.19 -13.14
N TYR A 3 -23.66 -42.20 -12.58
CA TYR A 3 -22.92 -40.98 -12.30
C TYR A 3 -22.41 -40.42 -13.63
N LEU A 4 -22.87 -39.23 -14.02
CA LEU A 4 -22.22 -38.45 -15.06
C LEU A 4 -21.13 -37.62 -14.39
N PRO A 5 -19.85 -37.77 -14.77
CA PRO A 5 -18.81 -36.91 -14.23
C PRO A 5 -19.11 -35.47 -14.63
N LYS A 6 -19.05 -34.56 -13.66
CA LYS A 6 -19.16 -33.12 -13.92
C LYS A 6 -17.92 -32.70 -14.71
N ILE A 7 -18.08 -32.53 -16.02
CA ILE A 7 -17.02 -32.04 -16.90
C ILE A 7 -16.80 -30.56 -16.55
N ILE A 8 -15.65 -30.26 -15.94
CA ILE A 8 -15.22 -28.88 -15.70
C ILE A 8 -14.55 -28.40 -16.98
N PHE A 9 -15.23 -27.53 -17.73
CA PHE A 9 -14.63 -26.85 -18.85
C PHE A 9 -13.66 -25.77 -18.34
N GLN A 10 -12.43 -25.79 -18.85
CA GLN A 10 -11.48 -24.70 -18.62
C GLN A 10 -12.09 -23.42 -19.19
N LYS A 11 -12.27 -22.42 -18.34
CA LYS A 11 -12.70 -21.09 -18.79
C LYS A 11 -11.50 -20.37 -19.39
N LYS A 12 -11.75 -19.54 -20.40
CA LYS A 12 -10.72 -18.68 -21.01
C LYS A 12 -10.26 -17.56 -20.05
N GLU A 13 -11.14 -17.15 -19.15
CA GLU A 13 -10.91 -16.07 -18.18
C GLU A 13 -11.04 -16.62 -16.76
N ASP A 14 -10.23 -16.05 -15.86
CA ASP A 14 -10.30 -16.34 -14.43
C ASP A 14 -11.33 -15.43 -13.77
N ASP A 15 -12.18 -16.02 -12.96
CA ASP A 15 -13.23 -15.34 -12.22
C ASP A 15 -12.98 -15.29 -10.71
N VAL A 16 -11.81 -15.74 -10.26
CA VAL A 16 -11.36 -15.70 -8.87
C VAL A 16 -10.51 -14.46 -8.60
N HIS A 17 -9.59 -14.08 -9.50
CA HIS A 17 -8.76 -12.90 -9.30
C HIS A 17 -9.42 -11.62 -9.82
N VAL A 18 -9.50 -10.60 -8.97
CA VAL A 18 -10.06 -9.28 -9.30
C VAL A 18 -9.05 -8.17 -9.06
N TRP A 19 -9.05 -7.17 -9.93
CA TRP A 19 -8.20 -5.98 -9.78
C TRP A 19 -8.95 -4.89 -9.03
N ILE A 20 -8.42 -4.47 -7.89
CA ILE A 20 -9.01 -3.43 -7.03
C ILE A 20 -7.97 -2.34 -6.77
N THR A 21 -8.42 -1.08 -6.81
CA THR A 21 -7.61 0.08 -6.46
C THR A 21 -7.58 0.28 -4.95
N VAL A 22 -6.40 0.29 -4.36
CA VAL A 22 -6.18 0.44 -2.92
C VAL A 22 -5.26 1.60 -2.60
N ASP A 23 -5.38 2.13 -1.39
CA ASP A 23 -4.43 3.09 -0.80
C ASP A 23 -3.18 2.33 -0.33
N THR A 24 -2.02 2.68 -0.88
CA THR A 24 -0.76 1.97 -0.64
C THR A 24 -0.28 2.08 0.80
N ARG A 25 -0.77 3.07 1.56
CA ARG A 25 -0.35 3.31 2.96
C ARG A 25 -0.92 2.30 3.94
N ASN A 26 -2.12 1.78 3.67
CA ASN A 26 -2.84 0.89 4.60
C ASN A 26 -3.49 -0.33 3.93
N ASN A 27 -3.35 -0.49 2.61
CA ASN A 27 -3.95 -1.57 1.82
C ASN A 27 -5.49 -1.64 1.91
N LEU A 28 -6.16 -0.54 2.25
CA LEU A 28 -7.61 -0.42 2.21
C LEU A 28 -8.08 0.12 0.86
N LEU A 29 -9.38 0.04 0.57
CA LEU A 29 -9.94 0.57 -0.68
C LEU A 29 -9.59 2.06 -0.82
N ALA A 30 -9.10 2.46 -1.99
CA ALA A 30 -8.81 3.87 -2.25
C ALA A 30 -10.11 4.67 -2.20
N SER A 31 -10.13 5.76 -1.42
CA SER A 31 -11.26 6.68 -1.39
C SER A 31 -11.08 7.79 -2.43
N ASN A 32 -12.13 8.57 -2.67
CA ASN A 32 -12.04 9.77 -3.51
C ASN A 32 -11.03 10.82 -2.98
N SER A 33 -10.72 10.76 -1.68
CA SER A 33 -9.74 11.64 -1.05
C SER A 33 -8.31 11.10 -1.12
N THR A 34 -8.12 9.83 -1.50
CA THR A 34 -6.80 9.21 -1.61
C THR A 34 -6.07 9.80 -2.84
N PRO A 35 -4.88 10.42 -2.68
CA PRO A 35 -4.11 10.94 -3.81
C PRO A 35 -3.75 9.85 -4.80
N LYS A 36 -3.79 10.15 -6.11
CA LYS A 36 -3.48 9.17 -7.17
C LYS A 36 -2.08 8.55 -7.03
N SER A 37 -1.10 9.31 -6.54
CA SER A 37 0.26 8.82 -6.24
C SER A 37 0.30 7.70 -5.20
N LEU A 38 -0.73 7.64 -4.35
CA LEU A 38 -0.89 6.65 -3.29
C LEU A 38 -1.94 5.60 -3.62
N GLN A 39 -2.46 5.59 -4.85
CA GLN A 39 -3.35 4.55 -5.34
C GLN A 39 -2.56 3.49 -6.11
N ALA A 40 -2.89 2.22 -5.90
CA ALA A 40 -2.33 1.13 -6.69
C ALA A 40 -3.41 0.09 -7.02
N ASN A 41 -3.39 -0.44 -8.25
CA ASN A 41 -4.20 -1.60 -8.61
C ASN A 41 -3.51 -2.87 -8.13
N ARG A 42 -4.23 -3.70 -7.38
CA ARG A 42 -3.74 -4.98 -6.87
C ARG A 42 -4.74 -6.09 -7.17
N SER A 43 -4.21 -7.30 -7.33
CA SER A 43 -5.01 -8.51 -7.50
C SER A 43 -5.44 -9.05 -6.15
N PHE A 44 -6.72 -9.41 -6.04
CA PHE A 44 -7.33 -10.02 -4.87
C PHE A 44 -8.10 -11.27 -5.26
N ILE A 45 -8.32 -12.15 -4.30
CA ILE A 45 -9.12 -13.37 -4.47
C ILE A 45 -10.56 -13.06 -4.04
N ASP A 46 -11.47 -13.03 -5.01
CA ASP A 46 -12.92 -13.02 -4.78
C ASP A 46 -13.43 -14.45 -4.56
N ARG A 47 -13.54 -14.84 -3.28
CA ARG A 47 -14.13 -16.12 -2.91
C ARG A 47 -15.63 -16.04 -3.09
N LYS A 48 -16.12 -16.43 -4.28
CA LYS A 48 -17.55 -16.58 -4.58
C LYS A 48 -18.30 -17.55 -3.65
N ASN A 49 -17.57 -18.33 -2.85
CA ASN A 49 -18.14 -19.30 -1.91
C ASN A 49 -18.27 -18.72 -0.50
N SER A 50 -19.37 -19.09 0.16
CA SER A 50 -19.77 -18.65 1.51
C SER A 50 -18.98 -19.36 2.63
N TYR A 51 -17.64 -19.38 2.55
CA TYR A 51 -16.85 -19.86 3.69
C TYR A 51 -17.10 -18.95 4.87
N ASP A 52 -17.63 -19.53 5.94
CA ASP A 52 -17.98 -18.84 7.18
C ASP A 52 -17.06 -19.38 8.28
N PRO A 53 -16.04 -18.60 8.70
CA PRO A 53 -15.12 -19.04 9.75
C PRO A 53 -15.82 -19.44 11.05
N SER A 54 -17.01 -18.89 11.34
CA SER A 54 -17.75 -19.23 12.56
C SER A 54 -18.23 -20.68 12.60
N LYS A 55 -18.37 -21.33 11.44
CA LYS A 55 -18.71 -22.74 11.32
C LYS A 55 -17.52 -23.68 11.48
N TRP A 56 -16.31 -23.12 11.61
CA TRP A 56 -15.03 -23.83 11.61
C TRP A 56 -14.10 -23.30 12.70
N ASP A 57 -14.62 -23.01 13.89
CA ASP A 57 -13.85 -22.53 15.05
C ASP A 57 -12.98 -21.28 14.78
N GLY A 58 -13.38 -20.45 13.82
CA GLY A 58 -12.63 -19.27 13.40
C GLY A 58 -11.38 -19.57 12.58
N ILE A 59 -11.15 -20.83 12.20
CA ILE A 59 -10.04 -21.21 11.33
C ILE A 59 -10.25 -20.53 9.97
N VAL A 60 -9.19 -19.93 9.43
CA VAL A 60 -9.19 -19.34 8.10
C VAL A 60 -8.09 -19.98 7.25
N PRO A 61 -8.34 -20.20 5.95
CA PRO A 61 -7.31 -20.61 5.00
C PRO A 61 -6.12 -19.63 4.96
N GLU A 62 -4.95 -20.11 4.56
CA GLU A 62 -3.75 -19.26 4.45
C GLU A 62 -3.91 -18.13 3.43
N ASP A 63 -4.63 -18.38 2.35
CA ASP A 63 -4.88 -17.41 1.29
C ASP A 63 -5.86 -16.29 1.72
N TRP A 64 -6.47 -16.38 2.92
CA TRP A 64 -7.45 -15.40 3.42
C TRP A 64 -6.91 -13.98 3.51
N LYS A 65 -5.59 -13.83 3.65
CA LYS A 65 -4.89 -12.54 3.60
C LYS A 65 -5.00 -11.81 2.25
N TYR A 66 -5.34 -12.52 1.17
CA TYR A 66 -5.54 -11.96 -0.17
C TYR A 66 -7.00 -11.62 -0.49
N SER A 67 -7.87 -11.61 0.54
CA SER A 67 -9.26 -11.19 0.39
C SER A 67 -9.37 -9.71 0.06
N ILE A 68 -10.44 -9.36 -0.65
CA ILE A 68 -10.76 -7.96 -0.96
C ILE A 68 -10.99 -7.19 0.35
N PRO A 69 -10.32 -6.04 0.57
CA PRO A 69 -10.61 -5.19 1.71
C PRO A 69 -12.02 -4.63 1.62
N THR A 70 -12.75 -4.64 2.74
CA THR A 70 -14.17 -4.22 2.79
C THR A 70 -14.35 -2.75 3.18
N ARG A 71 -13.27 -2.06 3.57
CA ARG A 71 -13.30 -0.68 4.07
C ARG A 71 -12.47 0.24 3.19
N TYR A 72 -12.93 1.49 3.08
CA TYR A 72 -12.19 2.58 2.47
C TYR A 72 -11.14 3.17 3.40
N SER A 73 -10.05 3.66 2.82
CA SER A 73 -9.00 4.40 3.52
C SER A 73 -9.54 5.75 4.02
N THR A 74 -9.26 6.08 5.27
CA THR A 74 -9.66 7.34 5.92
C THR A 74 -8.49 8.33 6.05
N LEU A 75 -7.34 8.04 5.44
CA LEU A 75 -6.10 8.81 5.61
C LEU A 75 -6.07 10.15 4.84
N GLY A 76 -7.13 10.47 4.08
CA GLY A 76 -7.26 11.72 3.35
C GLY A 76 -6.16 11.97 2.31
N ALA A 77 -6.10 13.21 1.85
CA ALA A 77 -5.05 13.70 0.96
C ALA A 77 -3.73 13.88 1.71
N GLU A 78 -2.61 13.59 1.05
CA GLU A 78 -1.29 13.93 1.58
C GLU A 78 -1.13 15.46 1.51
N LEU A 79 -0.84 16.09 2.64
CA LEU A 79 -0.48 17.50 2.67
C LEU A 79 0.86 17.66 1.94
N PRO A 80 1.01 18.69 1.08
CA PRO A 80 2.30 18.95 0.45
C PRO A 80 3.37 19.08 1.54
N LYS A 81 4.53 18.46 1.31
CA LYS A 81 5.68 18.65 2.19
C LYS A 81 5.92 20.16 2.28
N ALA A 82 5.95 20.70 3.50
CA ALA A 82 6.29 22.11 3.68
C ALA A 82 7.70 22.31 3.11
N ASP A 83 7.80 23.11 2.06
CA ASP A 83 9.09 23.56 1.55
C ASP A 83 9.69 24.46 2.63
N ASN A 84 10.55 23.90 3.48
CA ASN A 84 11.36 24.64 4.43
C ASN A 84 12.47 25.41 3.71
N ASN A 85 12.15 26.06 2.59
CA ASN A 85 13.01 27.05 1.97
C ASN A 85 12.44 28.42 2.34
N SER A 86 12.59 28.76 3.63
CA SER A 86 12.40 30.13 4.10
C SER A 86 13.41 30.98 3.33
N ASN A 87 12.87 31.69 2.33
CA ASN A 87 13.52 32.71 1.56
C ASN A 87 14.14 33.75 2.52
N LYS A 88 15.44 33.61 2.83
CA LYS A 88 16.21 34.68 3.45
C LYS A 88 16.47 35.72 2.37
N GLU A 89 15.58 36.71 2.39
CA GLU A 89 15.83 38.14 2.17
C GLU A 89 16.70 38.54 0.97
N LYS A 90 16.04 39.26 0.06
CA LYS A 90 16.66 40.20 -0.86
C LYS A 90 17.44 41.25 -0.06
N GLU A 91 18.75 41.32 -0.25
CA GLU A 91 19.44 42.60 -0.30
C GLU A 91 20.06 42.77 -1.68
N LYS A 92 19.64 43.84 -2.36
CA LYS A 92 20.33 44.38 -3.52
C LYS A 92 21.63 44.99 -3.01
N ASP A 93 22.75 44.66 -3.64
CA ASP A 93 23.76 45.68 -3.88
C ASP A 93 24.42 45.49 -5.25
N GLU A 94 24.43 46.58 -6.00
CA GLU A 94 25.03 46.70 -7.32
C GLU A 94 26.55 46.90 -7.16
N ASN A 95 27.38 46.01 -7.72
CA ASN A 95 28.56 46.46 -8.46
C ASN A 95 29.21 45.36 -9.32
N LYS A 96 29.54 45.79 -10.54
CA LYS A 96 30.59 45.35 -11.49
C LYS A 96 31.78 44.63 -10.82
N ASP A 97 32.51 43.68 -11.39
CA ASP A 97 32.99 43.52 -12.77
C ASP A 97 33.47 42.06 -13.01
N LYS A 98 33.75 41.75 -14.28
CA LYS A 98 34.13 40.46 -14.89
C LYS A 98 35.37 39.78 -14.28
N GLU A 99 35.36 38.44 -14.16
CA GLU A 99 36.42 37.59 -14.75
C GLU A 99 36.02 36.10 -14.83
N ASP A 100 36.23 35.53 -16.02
CA ASP A 100 36.13 34.11 -16.33
C ASP A 100 37.25 33.32 -15.64
N THR A 101 36.94 32.24 -14.92
CA THR A 101 37.82 31.06 -14.94
C THR A 101 37.02 29.78 -14.71
N LYS A 102 36.99 28.96 -15.76
CA LYS A 102 36.55 27.56 -15.72
C LYS A 102 37.61 26.72 -15.01
N THR A 103 37.21 25.91 -14.04
CA THR A 103 37.90 24.65 -13.77
C THR A 103 36.91 23.59 -13.31
N ASN A 104 36.73 22.61 -14.20
CA ASN A 104 36.06 21.33 -13.96
C ASN A 104 36.86 20.52 -12.94
N THR A 105 36.18 19.92 -11.94
CA THR A 105 36.62 18.65 -11.38
C THR A 105 35.41 17.86 -10.89
N ASN A 106 35.06 16.82 -11.64
CA ASN A 106 34.26 15.69 -11.18
C ASN A 106 35.04 14.89 -10.13
N LEU A 107 34.35 14.35 -9.12
CA LEU A 107 34.26 12.89 -8.87
C LEU A 107 33.52 12.58 -7.56
N ASN A 108 32.46 11.77 -7.72
CA ASN A 108 32.00 10.64 -6.91
C ASN A 108 31.94 10.73 -5.37
N GLY A 109 30.71 10.60 -4.86
CA GLY A 109 30.19 9.28 -4.49
C GLY A 109 30.50 8.77 -3.09
N ASN A 110 29.48 8.76 -2.24
CA ASN A 110 29.37 7.80 -1.14
C ASN A 110 27.89 7.61 -0.75
N GLU A 111 27.45 6.39 -1.08
CA GLU A 111 26.31 5.71 -0.51
C GLU A 111 26.39 5.68 1.02
N GLN A 112 25.23 5.61 1.66
CA GLN A 112 24.85 4.64 2.70
C GLN A 112 23.79 5.30 3.60
N ASN A 113 22.55 4.82 3.53
CA ASN A 113 21.79 4.73 4.76
C ASN A 113 20.92 3.48 4.75
N THR A 114 21.09 2.73 5.82
CA THR A 114 20.68 1.36 6.06
C THR A 114 19.42 1.33 6.93
N ASN A 115 18.51 0.42 6.56
CA ASN A 115 17.64 -0.38 7.45
C ASN A 115 16.44 0.29 8.18
N PRO A 116 15.47 -0.47 8.73
CA PRO A 116 15.00 -1.83 8.40
C PRO A 116 13.47 -1.96 8.18
N GLN A 117 13.09 -3.13 7.64
CA GLN A 117 11.75 -3.74 7.65
C GLN A 117 10.97 -3.59 8.97
N ASN A 118 9.74 -3.06 8.87
CA ASN A 118 8.73 -3.23 9.93
C ASN A 118 8.02 -4.58 9.75
N GLN A 119 8.40 -5.54 10.59
CA GLN A 119 7.60 -6.73 10.90
C GLN A 119 6.39 -6.31 11.74
N ILE A 120 5.18 -6.55 11.24
CA ILE A 120 3.96 -6.44 12.04
C ILE A 120 3.70 -7.81 12.68
N ASN A 121 3.83 -7.86 14.00
CA ASN A 121 3.48 -9.02 14.83
C ASN A 121 1.98 -8.96 15.15
N PRO A 122 1.20 -10.06 15.05
CA PRO A 122 -0.20 -10.06 15.45
C PRO A 122 -0.33 -10.37 16.96
N GLN A 123 -0.69 -9.36 17.76
CA GLN A 123 -1.24 -9.57 19.10
C GLN A 123 -2.66 -9.01 19.12
N ASN A 124 -3.65 -9.91 19.20
CA ASN A 124 -4.94 -9.63 19.82
C ASN A 124 -5.49 -10.95 20.37
N GLN A 125 -4.99 -11.36 21.53
CA GLN A 125 -5.73 -12.21 22.46
C GLN A 125 -6.24 -11.29 23.57
N GLN A 126 -7.53 -10.98 23.56
CA GLN A 126 -8.22 -10.51 24.76
C GLN A 126 -9.51 -11.31 24.91
N GLY A 127 -9.41 -12.40 25.67
CA GLY A 127 -10.53 -13.03 26.32
C GLY A 127 -10.39 -12.81 27.82
N ILE A 128 -11.00 -11.76 28.36
CA ILE A 128 -11.25 -11.66 29.80
C ILE A 128 -12.59 -12.35 30.05
N ARG A 129 -12.54 -13.52 30.67
CA ARG A 129 -13.69 -14.24 31.21
C ARG A 129 -14.11 -13.55 32.50
N ASN A 130 -15.31 -13.00 32.52
CA ASN A 130 -15.99 -12.63 33.76
C ASN A 130 -16.71 -13.88 34.29
N ASN A 131 -16.30 -14.37 35.46
CA ASN A 131 -17.07 -15.34 36.21
C ASN A 131 -17.37 -14.77 37.61
N ASN A 132 -18.67 -14.58 37.84
CA ASN A 132 -19.46 -14.71 39.07
C ASN A 132 -18.79 -14.46 40.42
#